data_AF-A0AAW8RP49-F1
#
_entry.id   AF-A0AAW8RP49-F1
#
_cell.length_a   1.000
_cell.length_b   1.000
_cell.length_c   1.000
_cell.angle_alpha   90.00
_cell.angle_beta   90.00
_cell.angle_gamma   90.00
#
_symmetry.space_group_name_H-M   'P 1'
#
loop_
_entity.id
_entity.type
_entity.pdbx_description
1 polymer ?
#
loop_
_entity_poly.entity_id
_entity_poly.type
_entity_poly.pdbx_seq_one_letter_code
_entity_poly.pdbx_strand_id
1 'polypeptide(L)'
;MSKKKADLEVFYSLTRKQQKAISMLFEGKHKQKKIALEISVADSTITKWKKNEKFRKAQDEYNHFMLREYSSAAVQTMHNLLEAKSEMVRFNAAKDILDRTGIISETDLQLAQIDKLKAETEELRGSNKGNEDANNWSELVEEAEKELGDHDG
;
A
#
# COMPACT_ATOMS: atom_id res chain seq x y z
N MET A 1 28.74 -2.91 24.10
CA MET A 1 28.25 -3.72 22.97
C MET A 1 27.91 -2.79 21.81
N SER A 2 28.28 -3.12 20.55
CA SER A 2 27.92 -2.29 19.39
C SER A 2 26.40 -2.27 19.18
N LYS A 3 25.83 -1.13 18.75
CA LYS A 3 24.39 -0.94 18.51
C LYS A 3 23.79 -2.01 17.59
N LYS A 4 24.57 -2.49 16.61
CA LYS A 4 24.19 -3.60 15.70
C LYS A 4 23.95 -4.94 16.41
N LYS A 5 24.58 -5.17 17.57
CA LYS A 5 24.43 -6.42 18.34
C LYS A 5 23.17 -6.39 19.22
N ALA A 6 22.70 -5.20 19.58
CA ALA A 6 21.46 -5.03 20.35
C ALA A 6 20.22 -5.33 19.49
N ASP A 7 20.20 -4.87 18.23
CA ASP A 7 19.07 -5.07 17.31
C ASP A 7 18.91 -6.53 16.82
N LEU A 8 19.92 -7.39 17.05
CA LEU A 8 19.99 -8.77 16.58
C LEU A 8 20.26 -9.77 17.72
N GLU A 9 19.86 -9.42 18.95
CA GLU A 9 20.16 -10.20 20.14
C GLU A 9 19.60 -11.63 20.03
N VAL A 10 18.32 -11.77 19.68
CA VAL A 10 17.67 -13.07 19.59
C VAL A 10 18.20 -13.84 18.40
N PHE A 11 18.45 -13.17 17.26
CA PHE A 11 19.10 -13.78 16.10
C PHE A 11 20.43 -14.43 16.44
N TYR A 12 21.34 -13.71 17.11
CA TYR A 12 22.65 -14.26 17.48
C TYR A 12 22.58 -15.33 18.57
N SER A 13 21.48 -15.41 19.32
CA SER A 13 21.24 -16.46 20.31
C SER A 13 20.77 -17.80 19.71
N LEU A 14 20.49 -17.87 18.41
CA LEU A 14 20.10 -19.09 17.71
C LEU A 14 21.32 -19.91 17.25
N THR A 15 21.09 -21.18 16.89
CA THR A 15 22.13 -22.02 16.28
C THR A 15 22.56 -21.47 14.91
N ARG A 16 23.78 -21.79 14.47
CA ARG A 16 24.29 -21.39 13.15
C ARG A 16 23.39 -21.85 12.00
N LYS A 17 22.80 -23.04 12.10
CA LYS A 17 21.84 -23.56 11.10
C LYS A 17 20.57 -22.71 11.04
N GLN A 18 20.04 -22.30 12.19
CA GLN A 18 18.88 -21.43 12.26
C GLN A 18 19.18 -20.02 11.74
N GLN A 19 20.34 -19.45 12.10
CA GLN A 19 20.80 -18.16 11.56
C GLN A 19 20.91 -18.22 10.03
N LYS A 20 21.52 -19.28 9.48
CA LYS A 20 21.63 -19.48 8.03
C LYS A 20 20.25 -19.67 7.38
N ALA A 21 19.36 -20.44 8.00
CA ALA A 21 17.98 -20.59 7.52
C ALA A 21 17.27 -19.24 7.41
N ILE A 22 17.36 -18.39 8.44
CA ILE A 22 16.76 -17.05 8.45
C ILE A 22 17.32 -16.20 7.31
N SER A 23 18.65 -16.18 7.11
CA SER A 23 19.26 -15.42 6.00
C SER A 23 18.77 -15.91 4.62
N MET A 24 18.68 -17.22 4.40
CA MET A 24 18.21 -17.78 3.13
C MET A 24 16.71 -17.58 2.92
N LEU A 25 15.92 -17.57 4.00
CA LEU A 25 14.49 -17.24 3.95
C LEU A 25 14.28 -15.78 3.56
N PHE A 26 15.10 -14.85 4.07
CA PHE A 26 15.07 -13.44 3.71
C PHE A 26 15.43 -13.22 2.23
N GLU A 27 16.44 -13.94 1.70
CA GLU A 27 16.81 -13.85 0.29
C GLU A 27 15.68 -14.23 -0.67
N GLY A 28 14.74 -15.10 -0.25
CA GLY A 28 13.56 -15.47 -1.03
C GLY A 28 13.83 -16.29 -2.31
N LYS A 29 15.09 -16.64 -2.60
CA LYS A 29 15.51 -17.32 -3.86
C LYS A 29 15.28 -18.82 -3.86
N HIS A 30 15.04 -19.43 -2.69
CA HIS A 30 15.04 -20.87 -2.53
C HIS A 30 13.77 -21.37 -1.83
N LYS A 31 13.22 -22.46 -2.35
CA LYS A 31 12.13 -23.20 -1.66
C LYS A 31 12.67 -23.80 -0.36
N GLN A 32 11.81 -23.95 0.64
CA GLN A 32 12.16 -24.50 1.96
C GLN A 32 12.95 -25.80 1.89
N LYS A 33 12.55 -26.74 1.01
CA LYS A 33 13.25 -28.01 0.78
C LYS A 33 14.73 -27.82 0.39
N LYS A 34 15.05 -26.81 -0.44
CA LYS A 34 16.44 -26.50 -0.82
C LYS A 34 17.21 -25.89 0.35
N ILE A 35 16.58 -25.01 1.13
CA ILE A 35 17.18 -24.43 2.34
C ILE A 35 17.51 -25.53 3.35
N ALA A 36 16.59 -26.49 3.56
CA ALA A 36 16.77 -27.61 4.47
C ALA A 36 17.94 -28.50 4.06
N LEU A 37 18.07 -28.79 2.76
CA LEU A 37 19.22 -29.51 2.21
C LEU A 37 20.54 -28.77 2.47
N GLU A 38 20.59 -27.47 2.15
CA GLU A 38 21.78 -26.62 2.31
C GLU A 38 22.29 -26.62 3.76
N ILE A 39 21.38 -26.50 4.73
CA ILE A 39 21.74 -26.48 6.16
C ILE A 39 21.75 -27.87 6.80
N SER A 40 21.59 -28.93 6.01
CA SER A 40 21.59 -30.33 6.44
C SER A 40 20.61 -30.60 7.58
N VAL A 41 19.33 -30.32 7.35
CA VAL A 41 18.20 -30.67 8.24
C VAL A 41 17.03 -31.24 7.44
N ALA A 42 16.12 -31.94 8.12
CA ALA A 42 14.86 -32.33 7.50
C ALA A 42 13.99 -31.09 7.20
N ASP A 43 13.23 -31.12 6.11
CA ASP A 43 12.33 -30.02 5.73
C ASP A 43 11.32 -29.69 6.84
N SER A 44 10.81 -30.71 7.53
CA SER A 44 9.90 -30.57 8.67
C SER A 44 10.51 -29.80 9.84
N THR A 45 11.85 -29.78 9.98
CA THR A 45 12.56 -29.02 11.02
C THR A 45 12.39 -27.52 10.80
N ILE A 46 12.47 -27.04 9.56
CA ILE A 46 12.25 -25.61 9.26
C ILE A 46 10.79 -25.25 9.55
N THR A 47 9.84 -26.09 9.16
CA THR A 47 8.42 -25.89 9.49
C THR A 47 8.20 -25.77 11.00
N LYS A 48 8.87 -26.61 11.81
CA LYS A 48 8.82 -26.52 13.29
C LYS A 48 9.44 -25.22 13.80
N TRP A 49 10.58 -24.81 13.27
CA TRP A 49 11.23 -23.55 13.65
C TRP A 49 10.36 -22.34 13.36
N LYS A 50 9.68 -22.28 12.20
CA LYS A 50 8.77 -21.17 11.87
C LYS A 50 7.59 -21.01 12.84
N LYS A 51 7.25 -22.06 13.58
CA LYS A 51 6.21 -22.02 14.64
C LYS A 51 6.78 -21.67 16.02
N ASN A 52 8.10 -21.71 16.18
CA ASN A 52 8.76 -21.37 17.42
C ASN A 52 8.91 -19.85 17.57
N GLU A 53 8.46 -19.32 18.70
CA GLU A 53 8.43 -17.88 18.97
C GLU A 53 9.82 -17.25 18.92
N LYS A 54 10.84 -17.89 19.51
CA LYS A 54 12.22 -17.39 19.50
C LYS A 54 12.77 -17.29 18.08
N PHE A 55 12.48 -18.27 17.23
CA PHE A 55 12.90 -18.25 15.83
C PHE A 55 12.18 -17.16 15.04
N ARG A 56 10.86 -16.98 15.25
CA ARG A 56 10.09 -15.91 14.60
C ARG A 56 10.62 -14.53 15.00
N LYS A 57 10.86 -14.29 16.29
CA LYS A 57 11.43 -13.02 16.78
C LYS A 57 12.81 -12.74 16.17
N ALA A 58 13.69 -13.74 16.12
CA ALA A 58 14.98 -13.61 15.44
C ALA A 58 14.84 -13.32 13.93
N GLN A 59 13.85 -13.90 13.27
CA GLN A 59 13.56 -13.64 11.87
C GLN A 59 13.08 -12.19 11.68
N ASP A 60 12.22 -11.69 12.54
CA ASP A 60 11.73 -10.31 12.50
C ASP A 60 12.85 -9.30 12.76
N GLU A 61 13.72 -9.55 13.74
CA GLU A 61 14.95 -8.78 14.01
C GLU A 61 15.84 -8.71 12.77
N TYR A 62 16.12 -9.86 12.16
CA TYR A 62 16.96 -9.93 10.97
C TYR A 62 16.34 -9.21 9.78
N ASN A 63 15.04 -9.41 9.53
CA ASN A 63 14.32 -8.74 8.44
C ASN A 63 14.36 -7.22 8.62
N HIS A 64 14.08 -6.72 9.83
CA HIS A 64 14.09 -5.29 10.10
C HIS A 64 15.49 -4.70 9.93
N PHE A 65 16.52 -5.39 10.43
CA PHE A 65 17.92 -4.99 10.25
C PHE A 65 18.30 -4.90 8.76
N MET A 66 17.97 -5.92 7.97
CA MET A 66 18.29 -5.95 6.54
C MET A 66 17.48 -4.91 5.74
N LEU A 67 16.23 -4.64 6.12
CA LEU A 67 15.40 -3.63 5.45
C LEU A 67 15.94 -2.21 5.62
N ARG A 68 16.62 -1.90 6.74
CA ARG A 68 17.26 -0.60 6.95
C ARG A 68 18.30 -0.28 5.90
N GLU A 69 19.02 -1.28 5.38
CA GLU A 69 20.02 -1.09 4.32
C GLU A 69 19.37 -0.63 3.00
N TYR A 70 18.09 -0.92 2.78
CA TYR A 70 17.34 -0.48 1.60
C TYR A 70 16.70 0.91 1.77
N SER A 71 16.74 1.50 2.96
CA SER A 71 16.08 2.78 3.25
C SER A 71 16.52 3.90 2.31
N SER A 72 17.83 4.04 2.06
CA SER A 72 18.35 5.06 1.13
C SER A 72 17.85 4.86 -0.30
N ALA A 73 17.79 3.60 -0.77
CA ALA A 73 17.31 3.30 -2.12
C ALA A 73 15.79 3.55 -2.25
N ALA A 74 15.02 3.23 -1.20
CA ALA A 74 13.59 3.52 -1.13
C ALA A 74 13.33 5.04 -1.14
N VAL A 75 14.11 5.82 -0.37
CA VAL A 75 14.05 7.29 -0.38
C VAL A 75 14.36 7.85 -1.77
N GLN A 76 15.42 7.36 -2.43
CA GLN A 76 15.75 7.78 -3.79
C GLN A 76 14.62 7.43 -4.78
N THR A 77 13.99 6.27 -4.61
CA THR A 77 12.85 5.87 -5.44
C THR A 77 11.69 6.85 -5.27
N MET A 78 11.33 7.21 -4.03
CA MET A 78 10.28 8.20 -3.76
C MET A 78 10.61 9.56 -4.39
N HIS A 79 11.86 10.02 -4.30
CA HIS A 79 12.31 11.25 -4.94
C HIS A 79 12.14 11.19 -6.46
N ASN A 80 12.56 10.10 -7.11
CA ASN A 80 12.42 9.94 -8.55
C ASN A 80 10.95 9.88 -9.01
N LEU A 81 10.05 9.39 -8.16
CA LEU A 81 8.61 9.34 -8.45
C LEU A 81 7.95 10.72 -8.46
N LEU A 82 8.61 11.77 -7.96
CA LEU A 82 8.15 13.16 -8.10
C LEU A 82 8.09 13.60 -9.56
N GLU A 83 8.84 12.95 -10.45
CA GLU A 83 8.87 13.23 -11.90
C GLU A 83 8.10 12.19 -12.73
N ALA A 84 7.31 11.32 -12.08
CA ALA A 84 6.55 10.28 -12.79
C ALA A 84 5.56 10.89 -13.81
N LYS A 85 5.34 10.27 -14.97
CA LYS A 85 4.35 10.78 -15.94
C LYS A 85 2.92 10.77 -15.41
N SER A 86 2.58 9.78 -14.58
CA SER A 86 1.28 9.67 -13.95
C SER A 86 1.13 10.69 -12.82
N GLU A 87 0.14 11.58 -12.95
CA GLU A 87 -0.14 12.62 -11.97
C GLU A 87 -0.49 12.03 -10.59
N MET A 88 -1.27 10.95 -10.58
CA MET A 88 -1.62 10.22 -9.36
C MET A 88 -0.38 9.69 -8.63
N VAL A 89 0.59 9.14 -9.38
CA VAL A 89 1.84 8.62 -8.80
C VAL A 89 2.71 9.76 -8.24
N ARG A 90 2.86 10.87 -8.97
CA ARG A 90 3.58 12.05 -8.47
C ARG A 90 2.94 12.61 -7.21
N PHE A 91 1.61 12.79 -7.22
CA PHE A 91 0.86 13.29 -6.07
C PHE A 91 1.05 12.41 -4.84
N ASN A 92 0.94 11.08 -4.99
CA ASN A 92 1.13 10.14 -3.89
C ASN A 92 2.57 10.16 -3.35
N ALA A 93 3.58 10.25 -4.21
CA ALA A 93 4.98 10.36 -3.79
C ALA A 93 5.23 11.67 -3.02
N ALA A 94 4.71 12.80 -3.51
CA ALA A 94 4.80 14.08 -2.81
C ALA A 94 4.08 14.04 -1.46
N LYS A 95 2.87 13.49 -1.41
CA LYS A 95 2.10 13.31 -0.17
C LYS A 95 2.85 12.48 0.87
N ASP A 96 3.37 11.31 0.48
CA ASP A 96 4.07 10.41 1.42
C ASP A 96 5.36 11.05 1.97
N ILE A 97 6.08 11.85 1.16
CA ILE A 97 7.25 12.62 1.63
C ILE A 97 6.83 13.69 2.66
N LEU A 98 5.73 14.40 2.41
CA LEU A 98 5.23 15.45 3.30
C LEU A 98 4.72 14.86 4.62
N ASP A 99 3.98 13.75 4.56
CA ASP A 99 3.49 12.99 5.72
C ASP A 99 4.66 12.54 6.62
N ARG A 100 5.75 12.05 6.02
CA ARG A 100 6.92 11.54 6.77
C ARG A 100 7.80 12.63 7.36
N THR A 101 7.84 13.81 6.74
CA THR A 101 8.66 14.94 7.21
C THR A 101 7.95 15.76 8.28
N GLY A 102 6.63 15.55 8.47
CA GLY A 102 5.81 16.32 9.39
C GLY A 102 5.67 17.79 8.97
N ILE A 103 5.95 18.11 7.70
CA ILE A 103 5.86 19.47 7.15
C ILE A 103 4.41 19.90 6.99
N ILE A 104 3.50 18.93 6.79
CA ILE A 104 2.07 19.17 6.64
C ILE A 104 1.35 18.38 7.73
N SER A 105 0.50 19.06 8.50
CA SER A 105 -0.33 18.35 9.49
C SER A 105 -1.37 17.50 8.77
N GLU A 106 -1.76 16.37 9.34
CA GLU A 106 -2.81 15.50 8.76
C GLU A 106 -4.10 16.26 8.44
N THR A 107 -4.37 17.34 9.19
CA THR A 107 -5.47 18.29 8.98
C THR A 107 -5.35 19.10 7.69
N ASP A 108 -4.17 19.64 7.39
CA ASP A 108 -3.95 20.47 6.19
C ASP A 108 -4.08 19.64 4.90
N LEU A 109 -3.69 18.37 4.98
CA LEU A 109 -3.78 17.44 3.86
C LEU A 109 -5.22 17.00 3.59
N GLN A 110 -5.99 16.73 4.65
CA GLN A 110 -7.42 16.47 4.55
C GLN A 110 -8.18 17.65 3.93
N LEU A 111 -7.82 18.88 4.30
CA LEU A 111 -8.39 20.09 3.71
C LEU A 111 -8.11 20.19 2.20
N ALA A 112 -6.87 19.95 1.78
CA ALA A 112 -6.51 19.95 0.37
C ALA A 112 -7.24 18.85 -0.43
N GLN A 113 -7.44 17.66 0.14
CA GLN A 113 -8.25 16.60 -0.48
C GLN A 113 -9.72 17.01 -0.62
N ILE A 114 -10.30 17.63 0.41
CA ILE A 114 -11.67 18.14 0.38
C ILE A 114 -11.82 19.17 -0.74
N ASP A 115 -10.86 20.08 -0.90
CA ASP A 115 -10.93 21.12 -1.92
C ASP A 115 -10.76 20.55 -3.34
N LYS A 116 -9.93 19.52 -3.52
CA LYS A 116 -9.85 18.77 -4.79
C LYS A 116 -11.16 18.07 -5.12
N LEU A 117 -11.75 17.36 -4.15
CA LEU A 117 -13.04 16.69 -4.33
C LEU A 117 -14.14 17.69 -4.67
N LYS A 118 -14.17 18.85 -4.01
CA LYS A 118 -15.11 19.93 -4.35
C LYS A 118 -14.93 20.42 -5.79
N ALA A 119 -13.69 20.64 -6.23
CA ALA A 119 -13.41 21.08 -7.60
C ALA A 119 -13.88 20.04 -8.63
N GLU A 120 -13.59 18.75 -8.42
CA GLU A 120 -14.04 17.65 -9.27
C GLU A 120 -15.59 17.54 -9.29
N THR A 121 -16.25 17.72 -8.14
CA THR A 121 -17.73 17.70 -8.07
C THR A 121 -18.39 18.88 -8.77
N GLU A 122 -17.77 20.06 -8.75
CA GLU A 122 -18.29 21.23 -9.46
C GLU A 122 -18.08 21.13 -10.97
N GLU A 123 -16.97 20.53 -11.41
CA GLU A 123 -16.74 20.21 -12.83
C GLU A 123 -17.77 19.21 -13.36
N LEU A 124 -18.07 18.16 -12.58
CA LEU A 124 -19.15 17.20 -12.89
C LEU A 124 -20.52 17.88 -12.91
N ARG A 125 -20.82 18.75 -11.95
CA ARG A 125 -22.08 19.49 -11.89
C ARG A 125 -22.23 20.47 -13.04
N GLY A 126 -21.16 21.16 -13.43
CA GLY A 126 -21.13 22.05 -14.59
C GLY A 126 -21.35 21.30 -15.90
N SER A 127 -20.73 20.13 -16.04
CA SER A 127 -20.93 19.25 -17.21
C SER A 127 -22.37 18.72 -17.30
N ASN A 128 -23.03 18.48 -16.16
CA ASN A 128 -24.41 18.00 -16.12
C ASN A 128 -25.47 19.11 -16.34
N LYS A 129 -25.12 20.38 -16.08
CA LYS A 129 -25.98 21.55 -16.37
C LYS A 129 -26.11 21.88 -17.86
N GLY A 130 -25.21 21.37 -18.70
CA GLY A 130 -25.30 21.49 -20.16
C GLY A 130 -26.28 20.52 -20.82
N ASN A 131 -26.93 19.64 -20.05
CA ASN A 131 -27.98 18.76 -20.52
C ASN A 131 -29.35 19.34 -20.14
N GLU A 132 -29.73 20.45 -20.78
CA GLU A 132 -31.06 21.07 -20.62
C GLU A 132 -32.20 20.12 -21.07
N ASP A 133 -31.88 19.08 -21.83
CA ASP A 133 -32.84 18.05 -22.28
C ASP A 133 -33.27 17.08 -21.15
N ALA A 134 -32.54 17.02 -20.02
CA ALA A 134 -32.86 16.10 -18.92
C ALA A 134 -33.89 16.65 -17.92
N ASN A 135 -34.30 17.92 -18.03
CA ASN A 135 -35.28 18.53 -17.12
C ASN A 135 -36.69 18.60 -17.69
N ASN A 136 -36.94 18.00 -18.86
CA ASN A 136 -38.28 17.94 -19.44
C ASN A 136 -39.06 16.66 -19.10
N TRP A 137 -38.89 16.14 -17.88
CA TRP A 137 -39.69 15.02 -17.40
C TRP A 137 -41.14 15.40 -17.16
N SER A 138 -41.42 16.68 -16.90
CA SER A 138 -42.78 17.17 -16.63
C SER A 138 -43.63 17.26 -17.90
N GLU A 139 -43.11 17.76 -19.04
CA GLU A 139 -43.91 17.77 -20.30
C GLU A 139 -44.10 16.35 -20.84
N LEU A 140 -43.10 15.47 -20.74
CA LEU A 140 -43.22 14.08 -21.20
C LEU A 140 -44.28 13.29 -20.41
N VAL A 141 -44.47 13.60 -19.12
CA VAL A 141 -45.53 12.99 -18.29
C VAL A 141 -46.90 13.58 -18.64
N GLU A 142 -47.00 14.91 -18.83
CA GLU A 142 -48.25 15.55 -19.27
C GLU A 142 -48.71 15.04 -20.65
N GLU A 143 -47.80 14.82 -21.59
CA GLU A 143 -48.12 14.37 -22.94
C GLU A 143 -48.56 12.89 -22.95
N ALA A 144 -47.91 12.03 -22.14
CA ALA A 144 -48.32 10.64 -21.99
C ALA A 144 -49.69 10.48 -21.28
N GLU A 145 -49.98 11.34 -20.30
CA GLU A 145 -51.30 11.37 -19.64
C GLU A 145 -52.41 11.82 -20.59
N LYS A 146 -52.10 12.71 -21.53
CA LYS A 146 -53.03 13.19 -22.57
C LYS A 146 -53.35 12.11 -23.61
N GLU A 147 -52.34 11.35 -24.04
CA GLU A 147 -52.55 10.22 -24.97
C GLU A 147 -53.32 9.05 -24.35
N LEU A 148 -53.22 8.85 -23.03
CA LEU A 148 -53.97 7.83 -22.30
C LEU A 148 -55.42 8.25 -21.99
N GLY A 149 -55.72 9.54 -21.92
CA GLY A 149 -57.05 10.07 -21.63
C GLY A 149 -58.04 10.07 -22.80
N ASP A 150 -57.55 9.97 -24.04
CA ASP A 150 -58.37 9.99 -25.27
C ASP A 150 -58.82 8.59 -25.74
N HIS A 151 -58.57 7.54 -24.94
CA HIS A 151 -58.86 6.15 -25.31
C HIS A 151 -60.06 5.51 -24.60
N ASP A 152 -60.96 6.31 -24.02
CA ASP A 152 -62.29 5.87 -23.56
C ASP A 152 -63.39 6.67 -24.31
N GLY A 153 -63.67 6.25 -25.55
CA GLY A 153 -64.77 6.73 -26.40
C GLY A 153 -65.35 5.61 -27.25
#